data_AF-A0A849QKT2-F1
#
_entry.id   AF-A0A849QKT2-F1
#
_cell.length_a   1.000
_cell.length_b   1.000
_cell.length_c   1.000
_cell.angle_alpha   90.00
_cell.angle_beta   90.00
_cell.angle_gamma   90.00
#
_symmetry.space_group_name_H-M   'P 1'
#
loop_
_entity.id
_entity.type
_entity.pdbx_description
1 polymer ?
#
loop_
_entity_poly.entity_id
_entity_poly.type
_entity_poly.pdbx_seq_one_letter_code
_entity_poly.pdbx_strand_id
1 'polypeptide(L)'
;MNNKVKPTLLKVFVSSTKEDLENERIEARAAILDLYSFHELPFKPVMFEYEFGSHSSSPRQTSLEYVRDSNIFLGIYAERYGSCLPKEKVSITQREYIEAKKFAKHILIYVKEIEENKREEMLRDFLKNIGDIDNGVTFSKFKNQYELKEKIKDDLIKYYQTFGLKKVFSIQFNSNPLGARLFIDGKYVGDTD
;
A
#
# COMPACT_ATOMS: atom_id res chain seq x y z
N MET A 1 30.36 5.99 19.21
CA MET A 1 28.94 6.42 19.12
C MET A 1 28.22 5.45 18.22
N ASN A 2 27.33 4.60 18.77
CA ASN A 2 26.57 3.63 17.98
C ASN A 2 25.54 4.39 17.12
N ASN A 3 25.83 4.56 15.84
CA ASN A 3 24.82 4.89 14.83
C ASN A 3 23.87 3.68 14.72
N LYS A 4 22.89 3.60 15.63
CA LYS A 4 21.73 2.72 15.44
C LYS A 4 21.02 3.22 14.19
N VAL A 5 21.26 2.57 13.07
CA VAL A 5 20.44 2.71 11.86
C VAL A 5 18.99 2.52 12.32
N LYS A 6 18.15 3.55 12.18
CA LYS A 6 16.71 3.43 12.47
C LYS A 6 16.18 2.24 11.67
N PRO A 7 15.47 1.28 12.29
CA PRO A 7 14.89 0.18 11.54
C PRO A 7 13.99 0.76 10.44
N THR A 8 14.21 0.32 9.20
CA THR A 8 13.40 0.74 8.06
C THR A 8 11.98 0.22 8.28
N LEU A 9 11.02 1.12 8.48
CA LEU A 9 9.61 0.72 8.62
C LEU A 9 9.02 0.33 7.27
N LEU A 10 8.32 -0.79 7.24
CA LEU A 10 7.48 -1.23 6.13
C LEU A 10 6.17 -0.46 6.17
N LYS A 11 6.04 0.52 5.28
CA LYS A 11 4.84 1.35 5.15
C LYS A 11 3.75 0.59 4.41
N VAL A 12 2.57 0.51 5.01
CA VAL A 12 1.35 -0.11 4.45
C VAL A 12 0.35 0.99 4.14
N PHE A 13 0.16 1.29 2.86
CA PHE A 13 -0.84 2.25 2.41
C PHE A 13 -2.23 1.61 2.44
N VAL A 14 -3.16 2.19 3.20
CA VAL A 14 -4.54 1.69 3.31
C VAL A 14 -5.46 2.53 2.42
N SER A 15 -5.92 1.92 1.34
CA SER A 15 -6.87 2.48 0.37
C SER A 15 -8.26 1.90 0.60
N SER A 16 -9.24 2.76 0.84
CA SER A 16 -10.66 2.39 0.90
C SER A 16 -11.54 3.63 0.77
N THR A 17 -12.83 3.44 0.50
CA THR A 17 -13.83 4.46 0.80
C THR A 17 -13.97 4.65 2.32
N LYS A 18 -14.40 5.83 2.76
CA LYS A 18 -14.58 6.15 4.20
C LYS A 18 -16.01 5.91 4.69
N GLU A 19 -16.99 6.32 3.89
CA GLU A 19 -18.41 6.39 4.31
C GLU A 19 -19.02 5.02 4.64
N ASP A 20 -18.66 3.95 3.92
CA ASP A 20 -19.20 2.60 4.09
C ASP A 20 -18.26 1.63 4.83
N LEU A 21 -17.05 2.08 5.18
CA LEU A 21 -15.96 1.21 5.69
C LEU A 21 -15.24 1.80 6.92
N GLU A 22 -15.85 2.72 7.66
CA GLU A 22 -15.18 3.38 8.80
C GLU A 22 -14.66 2.38 9.84
N ASN A 23 -15.47 1.40 10.24
CA ASN A 23 -15.09 0.37 11.22
C ASN A 23 -13.97 -0.54 10.68
N GLU A 24 -14.08 -0.96 9.42
CA GLU A 24 -13.08 -1.77 8.74
C GLU A 24 -11.73 -1.05 8.66
N ARG A 25 -11.73 0.27 8.46
CA ARG A 25 -10.50 1.07 8.43
C ARG A 25 -9.85 1.20 9.80
N ILE A 26 -10.64 1.37 10.86
CA ILE A 26 -10.15 1.36 12.24
C ILE A 26 -9.47 0.02 12.54
N GLU A 27 -10.12 -1.09 12.18
CA GLU A 27 -9.57 -2.42 12.43
C GLU A 27 -8.37 -2.75 11.53
N ALA A 28 -8.33 -2.27 10.29
CA ALA A 28 -7.14 -2.38 9.43
C ALA A 28 -5.94 -1.61 10.02
N ARG A 29 -6.17 -0.41 10.57
CA ARG A 29 -5.13 0.34 11.28
C ARG A 29 -4.66 -0.42 12.52
N ALA A 30 -5.60 -0.93 13.32
CA ALA A 30 -5.30 -1.70 14.51
C ALA A 30 -4.49 -2.97 14.17
N ALA A 31 -4.86 -3.71 13.13
CA ALA A 31 -4.12 -4.86 12.63
C ALA A 31 -2.63 -4.54 12.41
N ILE A 32 -2.35 -3.44 11.70
CA ILE A 32 -0.98 -3.04 11.36
C ILE A 32 -0.21 -2.58 12.61
N LEU A 33 -0.85 -1.81 13.50
CA LEU A 33 -0.23 -1.32 14.74
C LEU A 33 0.01 -2.45 15.75
N ASP A 34 -0.86 -3.44 15.81
CA ASP A 34 -0.74 -4.60 16.69
C ASP A 34 0.49 -5.44 16.31
N LEU A 35 0.74 -5.61 15.01
CA LEU A 35 1.96 -6.29 14.54
C LEU A 35 3.23 -5.55 14.97
N TYR A 36 3.21 -4.21 14.97
CA TYR A 36 4.33 -3.42 15.47
C TYR A 36 4.50 -3.52 16.99
N SER A 37 3.41 -3.41 17.73
CA SER A 37 3.44 -3.27 19.19
C SER A 37 3.59 -4.59 19.92
N PHE A 38 3.02 -5.67 19.39
CA PHE A 38 2.93 -6.97 20.07
C PHE A 38 3.72 -8.09 19.39
N HIS A 39 4.08 -7.93 18.11
CA HIS A 39 4.82 -8.93 17.35
C HIS A 39 6.20 -8.46 16.89
N GLU A 40 6.62 -7.24 17.28
CA GLU A 40 7.89 -6.62 16.91
C GLU A 40 8.15 -6.56 15.38
N LEU A 41 7.08 -6.57 14.58
CA LEU A 41 7.18 -6.48 13.13
C LEU A 41 7.15 -5.01 12.70
N PRO A 42 8.10 -4.54 11.87
CA PRO A 42 8.31 -3.12 11.61
C PRO A 42 7.30 -2.51 10.63
N PHE A 43 6.01 -2.83 10.73
CA PHE A 43 4.96 -2.27 9.90
C PHE A 43 4.47 -0.92 10.43
N LYS A 44 4.06 -0.04 9.51
CA LYS A 44 3.43 1.24 9.85
C LYS A 44 2.26 1.52 8.90
N PRO A 45 1.06 1.84 9.41
CA PRO A 45 -0.04 2.24 8.55
C PRO A 45 0.23 3.64 7.96
N VAL A 46 -0.18 3.83 6.71
CA VAL A 46 -0.22 5.12 6.01
C VAL A 46 -1.65 5.31 5.51
N MET A 47 -2.33 6.30 6.08
CA MET A 47 -3.75 6.57 5.86
C MET A 47 -3.97 8.08 5.70
N PHE A 48 -5.01 8.47 4.98
CA PHE A 48 -5.23 9.88 4.68
C PHE A 48 -5.45 10.73 5.95
N GLU A 49 -6.33 10.28 6.83
CA GLU A 49 -6.80 11.05 7.99
C GLU A 49 -5.81 11.20 9.14
N TYR A 50 -4.73 10.40 9.19
CA TYR A 50 -3.78 10.44 10.30
C TYR A 50 -2.40 10.98 9.89
N GLU A 51 -2.01 10.82 8.62
CA GLU A 51 -0.66 11.15 8.18
C GLU A 51 -0.57 12.40 7.30
N PHE A 52 -1.69 12.97 6.81
CA PHE A 52 -1.66 13.98 5.75
C PHE A 52 -1.58 15.45 6.18
N GLY A 53 -1.68 15.81 7.46
CA GLY A 53 -1.48 17.20 7.91
C GLY A 53 -2.03 18.28 6.95
N SER A 54 -1.27 19.37 6.73
CA SER A 54 -1.52 20.31 5.63
C SER A 54 -0.43 20.15 4.57
N HIS A 55 -0.80 20.16 3.29
CA HIS A 55 0.12 20.07 2.15
C HIS A 55 -0.14 21.18 1.13
N SER A 56 0.91 21.63 0.47
CA SER A 56 0.84 22.59 -0.66
C SER A 56 0.36 21.95 -1.97
N SER A 57 0.40 20.62 -2.06
CA SER A 57 -0.09 19.83 -3.19
C SER A 57 -1.58 19.48 -3.06
N SER A 58 -2.24 19.18 -4.18
CA SER A 58 -3.63 18.72 -4.16
C SER A 58 -3.77 17.37 -3.41
N PRO A 59 -4.92 17.09 -2.75
CA PRO A 59 -5.14 15.81 -2.05
C PRO A 59 -4.86 14.57 -2.91
N ARG A 60 -5.18 14.65 -4.20
CA ARG A 60 -4.88 13.61 -5.18
C ARG A 60 -3.38 13.36 -5.31
N GLN A 61 -2.62 14.42 -5.60
CA GLN A 61 -1.18 14.30 -5.82
C GLN A 61 -0.51 13.74 -4.57
N THR A 62 -0.86 14.29 -3.40
CA THR A 62 -0.37 13.83 -2.12
C THR A 62 -0.69 12.35 -1.91
N SER A 63 -1.93 11.90 -2.19
CA SER A 63 -2.29 10.48 -2.02
C SER A 63 -1.40 9.55 -2.87
N LEU A 64 -1.19 9.89 -4.14
CA LEU A 64 -0.35 9.09 -5.03
C LEU A 64 1.12 9.10 -4.62
N GLU A 65 1.63 10.19 -4.05
CA GLU A 65 2.97 10.25 -3.46
C GLU A 65 3.10 9.28 -2.28
N TYR A 66 2.11 9.21 -1.39
CA TYR A 66 2.10 8.24 -0.29
C TYR A 66 2.00 6.78 -0.75
N VAL A 67 1.28 6.50 -1.85
CA VAL A 67 1.30 5.17 -2.49
C VAL A 67 2.72 4.85 -2.97
N ARG A 68 3.37 5.78 -3.66
CA ARG A 68 4.75 5.60 -4.17
C ARG A 68 5.77 5.40 -3.04
N ASP A 69 5.58 6.07 -1.92
CA ASP A 69 6.46 5.99 -0.75
C ASP A 69 6.22 4.74 0.11
N SER A 70 5.14 4.00 -0.14
CA SER A 70 4.79 2.81 0.62
C SER A 70 5.40 1.53 0.04
N ASN A 71 5.50 0.50 0.87
CA ASN A 71 6.01 -0.81 0.46
C ASN A 71 4.87 -1.73 0.01
N ILE A 72 3.74 -1.64 0.70
CA ILE A 72 2.56 -2.47 0.52
C ILE A 72 1.36 -1.56 0.25
N PHE A 73 0.55 -1.92 -0.73
CA PHE A 73 -0.77 -1.36 -0.98
C PHE A 73 -1.82 -2.33 -0.44
N LEU A 74 -2.70 -1.83 0.42
CA LEU A 74 -3.79 -2.56 1.03
C LEU A 74 -5.11 -1.92 0.60
N GLY A 75 -5.85 -2.58 -0.29
CA GLY A 75 -7.15 -2.11 -0.78
C GLY A 75 -8.31 -2.81 -0.07
N ILE A 76 -9.28 -2.06 0.44
CA ILE A 76 -10.50 -2.59 1.09
C ILE A 76 -11.73 -2.08 0.31
N TYR A 77 -12.57 -3.00 -0.17
CA TYR A 77 -13.72 -2.68 -1.01
C TYR A 77 -15.01 -3.33 -0.50
N ALA A 78 -16.09 -2.55 -0.39
CA ALA A 78 -17.43 -3.03 -0.05
C ALA A 78 -18.47 -2.53 -1.06
N GLU A 79 -19.31 -1.57 -0.71
CA GLU A 79 -20.46 -1.18 -1.53
C GLU A 79 -20.08 -0.10 -2.55
N ARG A 80 -19.31 0.90 -2.10
CA ARG A 80 -19.06 2.14 -2.85
C ARG A 80 -17.80 2.05 -3.70
N TYR A 81 -17.88 2.49 -4.95
CA TYR A 81 -16.70 2.66 -5.81
C TYR A 81 -15.83 3.84 -5.38
N GLY A 82 -16.47 4.84 -4.76
CA GLY A 82 -15.84 6.07 -4.28
C GLY A 82 -15.95 7.20 -5.31
N SER A 83 -15.60 8.42 -4.85
CA SER A 83 -15.77 9.62 -5.65
C SER A 83 -14.80 9.67 -6.83
N CYS A 84 -15.35 9.89 -8.02
CA CYS A 84 -14.57 10.25 -9.21
C CYS A 84 -14.26 11.75 -9.15
N LEU A 85 -13.01 12.13 -9.42
CA LEU A 85 -12.64 13.55 -9.49
C LEU A 85 -13.27 14.20 -10.73
N PRO A 86 -13.58 15.52 -10.69
CA PRO A 86 -14.08 16.22 -11.86
C PRO A 86 -13.13 16.03 -13.05
N LYS A 87 -13.67 15.55 -14.19
CA LYS A 87 -12.94 15.20 -15.43
C LYS A 87 -12.23 13.83 -15.43
N GLU A 88 -12.29 13.06 -14.35
CA GLU A 88 -11.76 11.70 -14.31
C GLU A 88 -12.87 10.66 -14.44
N LYS A 89 -12.54 9.54 -15.10
CA LYS A 89 -13.44 8.40 -15.29
C LYS A 89 -13.32 7.33 -14.19
N VAL A 90 -12.40 7.50 -13.24
CA VAL A 90 -12.10 6.51 -12.20
C VAL A 90 -12.07 7.14 -10.82
N SER A 91 -12.40 6.35 -9.81
CA SER A 91 -12.33 6.77 -8.41
C SER A 91 -10.88 6.96 -7.94
N ILE A 92 -10.72 7.68 -6.83
CA ILE A 92 -9.40 7.87 -6.21
C ILE A 92 -8.78 6.53 -5.78
N THR A 93 -9.57 5.59 -5.26
CA THR A 93 -9.09 4.28 -4.81
C THR A 93 -8.63 3.40 -5.99
N GLN A 94 -9.32 3.45 -7.13
CA GLN A 94 -8.84 2.81 -8.35
C GLN A 94 -7.54 3.47 -8.86
N ARG A 95 -7.43 4.81 -8.76
CA ARG A 95 -6.20 5.52 -9.14
C ARG A 95 -5.01 5.09 -8.28
N GLU A 96 -5.23 4.96 -6.97
CA GLU A 96 -4.21 4.48 -6.02
C GLU A 96 -3.77 3.04 -6.35
N TYR A 97 -4.71 2.14 -6.69
CA TYR A 97 -4.40 0.79 -7.15
C TYR A 97 -3.55 0.80 -8.44
N ILE A 98 -3.92 1.61 -9.43
CA ILE A 98 -3.16 1.74 -10.69
C ILE A 98 -1.73 2.21 -10.39
N GLU A 99 -1.58 3.18 -9.50
CA GLU A 99 -0.27 3.68 -9.09
C GLU A 99 0.54 2.62 -8.35
N ALA A 100 -0.09 1.83 -7.47
CA ALA A 100 0.55 0.72 -6.79
C ALA A 100 1.06 -0.35 -7.76
N LYS A 101 0.25 -0.74 -8.77
CA LYS A 101 0.69 -1.65 -9.84
C LYS A 101 1.84 -1.06 -10.64
N LYS A 102 1.75 0.20 -11.03
CA LYS A 102 2.79 0.91 -11.80
C LYS A 102 4.15 0.91 -11.09
N PHE A 103 4.16 1.03 -9.77
CA PHE A 103 5.38 1.03 -8.95
C PHE A 103 5.69 -0.33 -8.30
N ALA A 104 5.10 -1.41 -8.82
CA ALA A 104 5.33 -2.79 -8.37
C ALA A 104 5.26 -2.98 -6.85
N LYS A 105 4.27 -2.35 -6.21
CA LYS A 105 4.00 -2.54 -4.78
C LYS A 105 3.51 -3.97 -4.53
N HIS A 106 3.74 -4.48 -3.33
CA HIS A 106 3.04 -5.68 -2.89
C HIS A 106 1.58 -5.31 -2.64
N ILE A 107 0.64 -6.01 -3.28
CA ILE A 107 -0.76 -5.65 -3.30
C ILE A 107 -1.56 -6.69 -2.53
N LEU A 108 -2.28 -6.24 -1.50
CA LEU A 108 -3.24 -7.02 -0.73
C LEU A 108 -4.63 -6.40 -0.95
N ILE A 109 -5.56 -7.20 -1.46
CA ILE A 109 -6.94 -6.74 -1.73
C ILE A 109 -7.93 -7.53 -0.88
N TYR A 110 -8.75 -6.80 -0.15
CA TYR A 110 -9.82 -7.32 0.70
C TYR A 110 -11.18 -6.87 0.18
N VAL A 111 -12.10 -7.81 0.00
CA VAL A 111 -13.44 -7.53 -0.54
C VAL A 111 -14.50 -8.02 0.44
N LYS A 112 -15.37 -7.12 0.90
CA LYS A 112 -16.45 -7.46 1.83
C LYS A 112 -17.47 -8.37 1.15
N GLU A 113 -17.90 -9.41 1.85
CA GLU A 113 -18.99 -10.30 1.44
C GLU A 113 -20.33 -9.61 1.71
N ILE A 114 -20.94 -9.14 0.63
CA ILE A 114 -22.26 -8.49 0.60
C ILE A 114 -23.04 -9.04 -0.59
N GLU A 115 -24.34 -8.79 -0.63
CA GLU A 115 -25.14 -9.06 -1.81
C GLU A 115 -24.65 -8.20 -2.99
N GLU A 116 -24.41 -8.81 -4.16
CA GLU A 116 -23.80 -8.13 -5.32
C GLU A 116 -24.65 -6.99 -5.93
N ASN A 117 -25.94 -6.92 -5.60
CA ASN A 117 -26.81 -5.79 -5.98
C ASN A 117 -26.58 -4.54 -5.12
N LYS A 118 -25.95 -4.67 -3.93
CA LYS A 118 -25.58 -3.54 -3.08
C LYS A 118 -24.28 -2.88 -3.54
N ARG A 119 -23.46 -3.60 -4.31
CA ARG A 119 -22.20 -3.10 -4.85
C ARG A 119 -22.44 -2.24 -6.09
N GLU A 120 -21.89 -1.03 -6.10
CA GLU A 120 -21.95 -0.14 -7.25
C GLU A 120 -21.37 -0.79 -8.51
N GLU A 121 -22.01 -0.55 -9.66
CA GLU A 121 -21.64 -1.16 -10.95
C GLU A 121 -20.18 -0.93 -11.31
N MET A 122 -19.72 0.32 -11.18
CA MET A 122 -18.32 0.69 -11.44
C MET A 122 -17.33 -0.08 -10.56
N LEU A 123 -17.68 -0.38 -9.31
CA LEU A 123 -16.83 -1.18 -8.43
C LEU A 123 -16.84 -2.65 -8.85
N ARG A 124 -17.98 -3.22 -9.23
CA ARG A 124 -18.05 -4.59 -9.75
C ARG A 124 -17.17 -4.75 -10.99
N ASP A 125 -17.26 -3.80 -11.93
CA ASP A 125 -16.44 -3.81 -13.14
C ASP A 125 -14.95 -3.69 -12.81
N PHE A 126 -14.58 -2.79 -11.91
CA PHE A 126 -13.20 -2.66 -11.45
C PHE A 126 -12.68 -3.96 -10.81
N LEU A 127 -13.42 -4.56 -9.87
CA LEU A 127 -13.03 -5.81 -9.21
C LEU A 127 -12.95 -6.97 -10.20
N LYS A 128 -13.88 -7.06 -11.15
CA LYS A 128 -13.82 -8.07 -12.22
C LYS A 128 -12.55 -7.91 -13.06
N ASN A 129 -12.20 -6.68 -13.42
CA ASN A 129 -11.02 -6.39 -14.24
C ASN A 129 -9.71 -6.70 -13.51
N ILE A 130 -9.58 -6.33 -12.23
CA ILE A 130 -8.35 -6.59 -11.48
C ILE A 130 -8.26 -8.02 -10.94
N GLY A 131 -9.35 -8.79 -11.00
CA GLY A 131 -9.42 -10.20 -10.59
C GLY A 131 -9.22 -11.18 -11.75
N ASP A 132 -8.77 -10.69 -12.92
CA ASP A 132 -8.43 -11.51 -14.09
C ASP A 132 -7.43 -12.63 -13.72
N ILE A 133 -7.65 -13.84 -14.23
CA ILE A 133 -6.88 -15.03 -13.85
C ILE A 133 -5.42 -14.91 -14.30
N ASP A 134 -5.18 -14.32 -15.47
CA ASP A 134 -3.85 -14.29 -16.07
C ASP A 134 -3.02 -13.08 -15.60
N ASN A 135 -3.66 -11.94 -15.34
CA ASN A 135 -2.95 -10.67 -15.10
C ASN A 135 -3.39 -9.92 -13.82
N GLY A 136 -4.38 -10.46 -13.12
CA GLY A 136 -5.00 -9.83 -11.96
C GLY A 136 -4.29 -10.06 -10.63
N VAL A 137 -5.03 -9.85 -9.55
CA VAL A 137 -4.61 -10.12 -8.17
C VAL A 137 -5.70 -10.93 -7.47
N THR A 138 -5.28 -11.84 -6.58
CA THR A 138 -6.23 -12.61 -5.76
C THR A 138 -6.82 -11.73 -4.66
N PHE A 139 -8.12 -11.90 -4.40
CA PHE A 139 -8.81 -11.19 -3.32
C PHE A 139 -9.00 -12.09 -2.11
N SER A 140 -8.86 -11.52 -0.92
CA SER A 140 -9.32 -12.13 0.33
C SER A 140 -10.69 -11.59 0.68
N LYS A 141 -11.68 -12.47 0.82
CA LYS A 141 -13.04 -12.08 1.23
C LYS A 141 -13.15 -11.98 2.75
N PHE A 142 -14.01 -11.10 3.25
CA PHE A 142 -14.29 -10.95 4.69
C PHE A 142 -15.75 -10.54 4.94
N LYS A 143 -16.31 -10.92 6.10
CA LYS A 143 -17.71 -10.64 6.45
C LYS A 143 -17.85 -9.41 7.35
N ASN A 144 -16.87 -9.15 8.20
CA ASN A 144 -16.89 -8.05 9.17
C ASN A 144 -15.48 -7.54 9.47
N GLN A 145 -15.40 -6.43 10.21
CA GLN A 145 -14.15 -5.73 10.53
C GLN A 145 -13.16 -6.57 11.35
N TYR A 146 -13.63 -7.48 12.21
CA TYR A 146 -12.77 -8.34 13.02
C TYR A 146 -12.11 -9.44 12.17
N GLU A 147 -12.89 -10.05 11.26
CA GLU A 147 -12.35 -11.01 10.30
C GLU A 147 -11.34 -10.34 9.36
N LEU A 148 -11.63 -9.11 8.91
CA LEU A 148 -10.69 -8.31 8.13
C LEU A 148 -9.37 -8.11 8.87
N LYS A 149 -9.41 -7.74 10.14
CA LYS A 149 -8.22 -7.52 10.97
C LYS A 149 -7.33 -8.77 11.05
N GLU A 150 -7.90 -9.94 11.34
CA GLU A 150 -7.11 -11.17 11.42
C GLU A 150 -6.51 -11.55 10.06
N LYS A 151 -7.27 -11.41 8.97
CA LYS A 151 -6.76 -11.65 7.61
C LYS A 151 -5.60 -10.72 7.24
N ILE A 152 -5.70 -9.43 7.59
CA ILE A 152 -4.62 -8.46 7.37
C ILE A 152 -3.37 -8.87 8.16
N LYS A 153 -3.52 -9.27 9.44
CA LYS A 153 -2.40 -9.72 10.26
C LYS A 153 -1.70 -10.93 9.63
N ASP A 154 -2.46 -11.95 9.27
CA ASP A 154 -1.93 -13.19 8.69
C ASP A 154 -1.16 -12.94 7.39
N ASP A 155 -1.72 -12.15 6.48
CA ASP A 155 -1.09 -11.84 5.19
C ASP A 155 0.17 -10.98 5.37
N LEU A 156 0.17 -10.02 6.31
CA LEU A 156 1.35 -9.20 6.60
C LEU A 156 2.46 -10.01 7.30
N ILE A 157 2.12 -10.93 8.20
CA ILE A 157 3.07 -11.88 8.79
C ILE A 157 3.67 -12.74 7.69
N LYS A 158 2.85 -13.29 6.78
CA LYS A 158 3.30 -14.10 5.64
C LYS A 158 4.19 -13.30 4.70
N TYR A 159 3.83 -12.05 4.41
CA TYR A 159 4.67 -11.12 3.66
C TYR A 159 6.03 -10.96 4.33
N TYR A 160 6.06 -10.69 5.64
CA TYR A 160 7.31 -10.48 6.36
C TYR A 160 8.18 -11.75 6.39
N GLN A 161 7.59 -12.92 6.58
CA GLN A 161 8.31 -14.19 6.53
C GLN A 161 8.91 -14.46 5.14
N THR A 162 8.22 -14.03 4.07
CA THR A 162 8.66 -14.26 2.68
C THR A 162 9.71 -13.25 2.23
N PHE A 163 9.51 -11.97 2.53
CA PHE A 163 10.31 -10.86 1.98
C PHE A 163 11.19 -10.15 3.01
N GLY A 164 10.89 -10.30 4.30
CA GLY A 164 11.53 -9.59 5.40
C GLY A 164 11.42 -8.06 5.29
N LEU A 165 12.30 -7.38 6.02
CA LEU A 165 12.80 -6.09 5.56
C LEU A 165 13.60 -6.40 4.30
N LYS A 166 13.13 -5.97 3.11
CA LYS A 166 13.94 -6.08 1.87
C LYS A 166 15.36 -5.64 2.23
N LYS A 167 16.32 -6.58 2.25
CA LYS A 167 17.72 -6.28 2.56
C LYS A 167 18.11 -5.17 1.61
N VAL A 168 18.39 -3.99 2.15
CA VAL A 168 19.21 -3.02 1.43
C VAL A 168 20.56 -3.70 1.32
N PHE A 169 20.85 -4.28 0.15
CA PHE A 169 22.21 -4.73 -0.15
C PHE A 169 23.01 -3.46 -0.37
N SER A 170 23.86 -3.11 0.60
CA SER A 170 24.95 -2.19 0.35
C SER A 170 25.94 -2.92 -0.56
N ILE A 171 26.02 -2.53 -1.81
CA ILE A 171 27.09 -2.96 -2.71
C ILE A 171 28.17 -1.88 -2.63
N GLN A 172 29.38 -2.26 -2.23
CA GLN A 172 30.55 -1.39 -2.35
C GLN A 172 31.11 -1.51 -3.76
N PHE A 173 31.22 -0.38 -4.44
CA PHE A 173 31.84 -0.29 -5.76
C PHE A 173 33.17 0.44 -5.62
N ASN A 174 34.26 -0.23 -6.02
CA ASN A 174 35.54 0.44 -6.22
C ASN A 174 35.65 0.77 -7.71
N SER A 175 35.95 2.02 -8.04
CA SER A 175 36.20 2.45 -9.42
C SER A 175 37.68 2.75 -9.62
N ASN A 176 38.13 2.64 -10.87
CA ASN A 176 39.40 3.18 -11.31
C ASN A 176 39.22 3.78 -12.72
N PRO A 177 39.35 5.10 -12.89
CA PRO A 177 39.74 6.11 -11.89
C PRO A 177 38.64 6.37 -10.83
N LEU A 178 39.05 6.91 -9.68
CA LEU A 178 38.17 7.31 -8.56
C LEU A 178 37.14 8.37 -9.01
N GLY A 179 36.02 8.45 -8.29
CA GLY A 179 34.97 9.46 -8.55
C GLY A 179 34.04 9.15 -9.73
N ALA A 180 33.79 7.87 -10.03
CA ALA A 180 32.85 7.48 -11.07
C ALA A 180 31.40 7.78 -10.64
N ARG A 181 30.63 8.39 -11.54
CA ARG A 181 29.19 8.63 -11.34
C ARG A 181 28.40 7.34 -11.46
N LEU A 182 27.63 7.01 -10.44
CA LEU A 182 26.74 5.86 -10.41
C LEU A 182 25.34 6.24 -10.90
N PHE A 183 24.80 5.43 -11.80
CA PHE A 183 23.43 5.56 -12.29
C PHE A 183 22.68 4.23 -12.12
N ILE A 184 21.44 4.29 -11.64
CA ILE A 184 20.50 3.17 -11.60
C ILE A 184 19.29 3.55 -12.46
N ASP A 185 18.99 2.73 -13.47
CA ASP A 185 17.92 2.98 -14.45
C ASP A 185 17.98 4.40 -15.06
N GLY A 186 19.21 4.87 -15.35
CA GLY A 186 19.47 6.19 -15.92
C GLY A 186 19.38 7.36 -14.94
N LYS A 187 19.09 7.11 -13.66
CA LYS A 187 19.07 8.15 -12.61
C LYS A 187 20.37 8.15 -11.83
N TYR A 188 20.95 9.33 -11.65
CA TYR A 188 22.14 9.53 -10.82
C TYR A 188 21.83 9.18 -9.36
N VAL A 189 22.70 8.39 -8.73
CA VAL A 189 22.53 7.93 -7.34
C VAL A 189 23.73 8.20 -6.43
N GLY A 190 24.85 8.70 -6.96
CA GLY A 190 26.03 9.07 -6.18
C GLY A 190 27.32 8.92 -6.97
N ASP A 191 28.44 9.25 -6.34
CA ASP A 191 29.79 9.01 -6.86
C ASP A 191 30.44 7.88 -6.05
N THR A 192 31.32 7.11 -6.67
CA THR A 192 32.21 6.19 -5.92
C THR A 192 33.26 6.99 -5.16
N ASP A 193 33.75 6.45 -4.04
CA ASP A 193 34.93 6.99 -3.34
C ASP A 193 36.16 7.13 -4.26
#